data_AF-A0A376TGJ4-F1
#
_entry.id   AF-A0A376TGJ4-F1
#
_cell.length_a   1.000
_cell.length_b   1.000
_cell.length_c   1.000
_cell.angle_alpha   90.00
_cell.angle_beta   90.00
_cell.angle_gamma   90.00
#
_symmetry.space_group_name_H-M   'P 1'
#
loop_
_entity.id
_entity.type
_entity.pdbx_description
1 polymer ?
#
loop_
_entity_poly.entity_id
_entity_poly.type
_entity_poly.pdbx_seq_one_letter_code
_entity_poly.pdbx_strand_id
1 'polypeptide(L)'
;MINENLVDQPFLDKYCVGYDEKTLPADAPKNGHYKAYILGEGDDNTAKTPQWASQITGIPVDRIIKLAREIGTAKTAYICQGWGPQRQANGELTARAIAMLPILTGNVGISGGNSGARESTYTITIERLPGAG
;
A
#
# COMPACT_ATOMS: atom_id res chain seq x y z
N MET A 1 6.32 -8.13 1.52
CA MET A 1 6.92 -6.92 0.92
C MET A 1 7.84 -6.19 1.88
N ILE A 2 7.33 -5.64 3.00
CA ILE A 2 8.16 -4.87 3.96
C ILE A 2 9.38 -5.65 4.46
N ASN A 3 9.19 -6.85 5.02
CA ASN A 3 10.30 -7.67 5.54
C ASN A 3 11.28 -8.17 4.46
N GLU A 4 10.86 -8.18 3.20
CA GLU A 4 11.70 -8.60 2.06
C GLU A 4 12.29 -7.40 1.30
N ASN A 5 12.12 -6.18 1.82
CA ASN A 5 12.55 -4.93 1.18
C ASN A 5 12.06 -4.76 -0.27
N LEU A 6 10.83 -5.21 -0.54
CA LEU A 6 10.18 -5.10 -1.87
C LEU A 6 9.31 -3.83 -1.99
N VAL A 7 9.60 -2.81 -1.20
CA VAL A 7 8.89 -1.53 -1.24
C VAL A 7 9.78 -0.46 -1.87
N ASP A 8 9.18 0.50 -2.58
CA ASP A 8 9.90 1.63 -3.15
C ASP A 8 10.12 2.70 -2.07
N GLN A 9 11.16 2.52 -1.26
CA GLN A 9 11.48 3.44 -0.17
C GLN A 9 11.76 4.87 -0.67
N PRO A 10 12.53 5.11 -1.76
CA PRO A 10 12.69 6.46 -2.30
C PRO A 10 11.37 7.16 -2.67
N PHE A 11 10.43 6.42 -3.27
CA PHE A 11 9.10 6.97 -3.56
C PHE A 11 8.33 7.31 -2.28
N LEU A 12 8.35 6.41 -1.29
CA LEU A 12 7.67 6.61 0.00
C LEU A 12 8.24 7.80 0.77
N ASP A 13 9.56 7.93 0.85
CA ASP A 13 10.26 9.03 1.53
C ASP A 13 9.94 10.39 0.89
N LYS A 14 9.74 10.42 -0.43
CA LYS A 14 9.56 11.67 -1.18
C LYS A 14 8.10 12.12 -1.28
N TYR A 15 7.17 11.18 -1.42
CA TYR A 15 5.77 11.50 -1.79
C TYR A 15 4.74 11.05 -0.76
N CYS A 16 5.13 10.37 0.32
CA CYS A 16 4.20 9.86 1.33
C CYS A 16 4.47 10.47 2.71
N VAL A 17 3.40 10.57 3.51
CA VAL A 17 3.45 10.97 4.91
C VAL A 17 2.89 9.84 5.77
N GLY A 18 3.58 9.49 6.84
CA GLY A 18 3.16 8.47 7.82
C GLY A 18 3.34 7.02 7.37
N TYR A 19 4.24 6.74 6.42
CA TYR A 19 4.60 5.35 6.08
C TYR A 19 5.45 4.72 7.19
N ASP A 20 6.49 5.43 7.60
CA ASP A 20 7.47 5.06 8.63
C ASP A 20 7.79 6.26 9.52
N GLU A 21 8.67 6.08 10.52
CA GLU A 21 9.05 7.13 11.46
C GLU A 21 9.67 8.37 10.79
N LYS A 22 10.31 8.22 9.62
CA LYS A 22 10.93 9.35 8.90
C LYS A 22 9.89 10.25 8.25
N THR A 23 8.83 9.64 7.74
CA THR A 23 7.74 10.32 7.04
C THR A 23 6.61 10.71 7.98
N LEU A 24 6.71 10.38 9.27
CA LEU A 24 5.71 10.68 10.27
C LEU A 24 5.81 12.14 10.74
N PRO A 25 4.69 12.89 10.87
CA PRO A 25 4.71 14.25 11.42
C PRO A 25 5.27 14.29 12.85
N ALA A 26 5.95 15.37 13.22
CA ALA A 26 6.64 15.49 14.51
C ALA A 26 5.70 15.48 15.74
N ASP A 27 4.43 15.83 15.54
CA ASP A 27 3.38 15.84 16.56
C ASP A 27 2.65 14.49 16.67
N ALA A 28 2.92 13.55 15.76
CA ALA A 28 2.30 12.23 15.80
C ALA A 28 2.96 11.32 16.86
N PRO A 29 2.19 10.40 17.46
CA PRO A 29 2.74 9.42 18.39
C PRO A 29 3.81 8.55 17.73
N LYS A 30 4.88 8.23 18.48
CA LYS A 30 5.88 7.23 18.06
C LYS A 30 5.19 5.94 17.65
N ASN A 31 5.66 5.31 16.56
CA ASN A 31 5.04 4.11 15.97
C ASN A 31 3.60 4.31 15.46
N GLY A 32 3.11 5.55 15.34
CA GLY A 32 1.80 5.87 14.75
C GLY A 32 1.74 5.71 13.22
N HIS A 33 2.82 5.27 12.59
CA HIS A 33 2.94 5.12 11.15
C HIS A 33 2.45 3.74 10.65
N TYR A 34 2.14 3.67 9.35
CA TYR A 34 1.60 2.46 8.70
C TYR A 34 2.48 1.23 8.91
N LYS A 35 3.81 1.36 8.75
CA LYS A 35 4.76 0.25 8.87
C LYS A 35 4.73 -0.40 10.26
N ALA A 36 4.63 0.38 11.34
CA ALA A 36 4.57 -0.14 12.71
C ALA A 36 3.27 -0.92 12.94
N TYR A 37 2.14 -0.42 12.44
CA TYR A 37 0.86 -1.15 12.50
C TYR A 37 0.91 -2.52 11.80
N ILE A 38 1.58 -2.60 10.63
CA ILE A 38 1.73 -3.87 9.91
C ILE A 38 2.69 -4.82 10.63
N LEU A 39 3.79 -4.30 11.20
CA LEU A 39 4.79 -5.09 11.91
C LEU A 39 4.38 -5.47 13.34
N GLY A 40 3.27 -4.91 13.85
CA GLY A 40 2.78 -5.17 15.21
C GLY A 40 3.51 -4.35 16.28
N GLU A 41 4.12 -3.24 15.89
CA GLU A 41 4.84 -2.30 16.77
C GLU A 41 3.96 -1.11 17.19
N GLY A 42 2.73 -1.03 16.65
CA GLY A 42 1.70 -0.06 17.04
C GLY A 42 0.84 -0.55 18.20
N ASP A 43 -0.19 0.22 18.53
CA ASP A 43 -1.00 0.05 19.76
C ASP A 43 -1.68 -1.33 19.87
N ASP A 44 -2.00 -1.97 18.76
CA ASP A 44 -2.66 -3.28 18.74
C ASP A 44 -1.72 -4.47 18.97
N ASN A 45 -0.40 -4.22 19.02
CA ASN A 45 0.65 -5.21 19.25
C ASN A 45 0.53 -6.50 18.42
N THR A 46 -0.09 -6.41 17.22
CA THR A 46 -0.43 -7.58 16.41
C THR A 46 0.26 -7.51 15.05
N ALA A 47 1.26 -8.35 14.82
CA ALA A 47 1.91 -8.42 13.52
C ALA A 47 0.95 -8.98 12.45
N LYS A 48 0.76 -8.24 11.36
CA LYS A 48 -0.14 -8.61 10.24
C LYS A 48 0.56 -9.57 9.28
N THR A 49 1.02 -10.70 9.82
CA THR A 49 1.79 -11.70 9.08
C THR A 49 0.91 -12.47 8.07
N PRO A 50 1.51 -13.12 7.05
CA PRO A 50 0.77 -14.03 6.17
C PRO A 50 0.00 -15.13 6.93
N GLN A 51 0.57 -15.66 8.02
CA GLN A 51 -0.07 -16.65 8.89
C GLN A 51 -1.30 -16.08 9.56
N TRP A 52 -1.20 -14.87 10.13
CA TRP A 52 -2.34 -14.15 10.71
C TRP A 52 -3.44 -13.91 9.67
N ALA A 53 -3.08 -13.41 8.48
CA ALA A 53 -4.03 -13.13 7.41
C ALA A 53 -4.70 -14.40 6.88
N SER A 54 -3.97 -15.52 6.82
CA SER A 54 -4.49 -16.82 6.38
C SER A 54 -5.60 -17.33 7.27
N GLN A 55 -5.48 -17.18 8.60
CA GLN A 55 -6.52 -17.59 9.55
C GLN A 55 -7.83 -16.79 9.40
N ILE A 56 -7.74 -15.53 8.99
CA ILE A 56 -8.91 -14.64 8.82
C ILE A 56 -9.55 -14.82 7.44
N THR A 57 -8.73 -14.85 6.39
CA THR A 57 -9.21 -14.83 5.00
C THR A 57 -9.49 -16.21 4.42
N GLY A 58 -8.94 -17.27 5.05
CA GLY A 58 -8.95 -18.64 4.51
C GLY A 58 -8.01 -18.85 3.32
N ILE A 59 -7.23 -17.84 2.92
CA ILE A 59 -6.27 -17.94 1.82
C ILE A 59 -5.01 -18.64 2.32
N PRO A 60 -4.46 -19.64 1.61
CA PRO A 60 -3.20 -20.28 2.00
C PRO A 60 -2.05 -19.28 2.12
N VAL A 61 -1.22 -19.44 3.16
CA VAL A 61 -0.05 -18.59 3.43
C VAL A 61 0.83 -18.39 2.19
N ASP A 62 1.13 -19.47 1.48
CA ASP A 62 1.98 -19.45 0.28
C ASP A 62 1.38 -18.62 -0.85
N ARG A 63 0.05 -18.58 -0.98
CA ARG A 63 -0.64 -17.75 -1.98
C ARG A 63 -0.53 -16.26 -1.64
N ILE A 64 -0.64 -15.90 -0.36
CA ILE A 64 -0.47 -14.52 0.11
C ILE A 64 0.96 -14.05 -0.18
N ILE A 65 1.95 -14.86 0.19
CA ILE A 65 3.38 -14.55 -0.04
C ILE A 65 3.67 -14.45 -1.53
N LYS A 66 3.21 -15.42 -2.32
CA LYS A 66 3.41 -15.43 -3.78
C LYS A 66 2.86 -14.16 -4.43
N LEU A 67 1.61 -13.79 -4.15
CA LEU A 67 0.99 -12.59 -4.70
C LEU A 67 1.75 -11.31 -4.28
N ALA A 68 2.14 -11.22 -3.00
CA ALA A 68 2.90 -10.08 -2.50
C ALA A 68 4.27 -9.94 -3.19
N ARG A 69 4.95 -11.05 -3.51
CA ARG A 69 6.20 -11.05 -4.27
C ARG A 69 5.96 -10.69 -5.74
N GLU A 70 4.94 -11.27 -6.37
CA GLU A 70 4.57 -10.95 -7.76
C GLU A 70 4.32 -9.44 -7.92
N ILE A 71 3.60 -8.82 -7.00
CA ILE A 71 3.38 -7.37 -6.97
C ILE A 71 4.70 -6.62 -6.71
N GLY A 72 5.46 -7.01 -5.68
CA GLY A 72 6.68 -6.31 -5.26
C GLY A 72 7.87 -6.44 -6.24
N THR A 73 7.87 -7.44 -7.12
CA THR A 73 8.92 -7.64 -8.13
C THR A 73 8.48 -7.31 -9.55
N ALA A 74 7.22 -6.97 -9.77
CA ALA A 74 6.75 -6.56 -11.08
C ALA A 74 7.45 -5.25 -11.51
N LYS A 75 7.83 -5.16 -12.79
CA LYS A 75 8.34 -3.90 -13.36
C LYS A 75 7.32 -2.76 -13.21
N THR A 76 6.05 -3.10 -13.40
CA THR A 76 4.93 -2.18 -13.21
C THR A 76 3.69 -3.00 -12.88
N ALA A 77 2.93 -2.58 -11.86
CA ALA A 77 1.70 -3.24 -11.43
C ALA A 77 0.52 -2.25 -11.42
N TYR A 78 -0.50 -2.52 -12.23
CA TYR A 78 -1.77 -1.81 -12.16
C TYR A 78 -2.71 -2.50 -11.18
N ILE A 79 -2.96 -1.87 -10.04
CA ILE A 79 -3.87 -2.37 -9.01
C ILE A 79 -5.00 -1.36 -8.86
N CYS A 80 -6.23 -1.76 -9.17
CA CYS A 80 -7.41 -0.92 -9.05
C CYS A 80 -8.56 -1.72 -8.44
N GLN A 81 -9.28 -1.12 -7.49
CA GLN A 81 -10.51 -1.69 -6.97
C GLN A 81 -11.71 -1.23 -7.79
N GLY A 82 -12.72 -2.10 -7.95
CA GLY A 82 -14.05 -1.67 -8.34
C GLY A 82 -14.83 -1.07 -7.16
N TRP A 83 -16.15 -0.90 -7.30
CA TRP A 83 -16.98 -0.26 -6.27
C TRP A 83 -17.55 -1.21 -5.21
N GLY A 84 -17.33 -2.52 -5.36
CA GLY A 84 -17.82 -3.52 -4.40
C GLY A 84 -17.23 -3.35 -3.00
N PRO A 85 -15.89 -3.31 -2.84
CA PRO A 85 -15.24 -3.30 -1.52
C PRO A 85 -15.66 -2.14 -0.62
N GLN A 86 -15.88 -0.94 -1.18
CA GLN A 86 -16.24 0.25 -0.40
C GLN A 86 -17.73 0.29 0.03
N ARG A 87 -18.58 -0.65 -0.42
CA ARG A 87 -20.01 -0.71 -0.10
C ARG A 87 -20.34 -1.71 1.00
N GLN A 88 -19.42 -1.85 1.94
CA GLN A 88 -19.54 -2.71 3.11
C GLN A 88 -19.08 -1.94 4.35
N ALA A 89 -19.38 -2.48 5.54
CA ALA A 89 -18.83 -1.95 6.78
C ALA A 89 -17.29 -1.95 6.72
N ASN A 90 -16.65 -0.87 7.15
CA ASN A 90 -15.20 -0.64 7.05
C ASN A 90 -14.68 -0.59 5.59
N GLY A 91 -15.55 -0.23 4.65
CA GLY A 91 -15.22 -0.14 3.22
C GLY A 91 -14.12 0.88 2.91
N GLU A 92 -14.04 1.96 3.68
CA GLU A 92 -12.99 2.98 3.60
C GLU A 92 -11.61 2.41 3.99
N LEU A 93 -11.55 1.55 5.00
CA LEU A 93 -10.31 0.87 5.40
C LEU A 93 -9.87 -0.11 4.31
N THR A 94 -10.84 -0.83 3.72
CA THR A 94 -10.57 -1.78 2.63
C THR A 94 -10.05 -1.06 1.39
N ALA A 95 -10.69 0.04 0.99
CA ALA A 95 -10.25 0.87 -0.13
C ALA A 95 -8.85 1.43 0.09
N ARG A 96 -8.57 1.94 1.30
CA ARG A 96 -7.24 2.42 1.68
C ARG A 96 -6.20 1.30 1.61
N ALA A 97 -6.50 0.12 2.13
CA ALA A 97 -5.58 -1.02 2.13
C ALA A 97 -5.22 -1.47 0.70
N ILE A 98 -6.18 -1.47 -0.22
CA ILE A 98 -5.92 -1.79 -1.63
C ILE A 98 -5.05 -0.72 -2.28
N ALA A 99 -5.37 0.57 -2.05
CA ALA A 99 -4.61 1.70 -2.58
C ALA A 99 -3.16 1.76 -2.05
N MET A 100 -2.90 1.22 -0.86
CA MET A 100 -1.53 1.12 -0.33
C MET A 100 -0.62 0.25 -1.19
N LEU A 101 -1.12 -0.79 -1.89
CA LEU A 101 -0.26 -1.69 -2.68
C LEU A 101 0.50 -0.97 -3.82
N PRO A 102 -0.15 -0.17 -4.70
CA PRO A 102 0.57 0.61 -5.70
C PRO A 102 1.42 1.74 -5.09
N ILE A 103 1.03 2.30 -3.94
CA ILE A 103 1.83 3.31 -3.22
C ILE A 103 3.14 2.69 -2.70
N LEU A 104 3.06 1.53 -2.05
CA LEU A 104 4.21 0.81 -1.49
C LEU A 104 5.23 0.39 -2.57
N THR A 105 4.78 0.26 -3.82
CA THR A 105 5.59 -0.22 -4.94
C THR A 105 5.92 0.87 -5.96
N GLY A 106 5.64 2.15 -5.66
CA GLY A 106 5.95 3.27 -6.55
C GLY A 106 5.17 3.26 -7.87
N ASN A 107 4.07 2.50 -7.95
CA ASN A 107 3.30 2.32 -9.18
C ASN A 107 2.25 3.43 -9.41
N VAL A 108 2.32 4.54 -8.69
CA VAL A 108 1.40 5.68 -8.84
C VAL A 108 2.01 6.73 -9.77
N GLY A 109 1.27 7.14 -10.81
CA GLY A 109 1.64 8.23 -11.72
C GLY A 109 2.60 7.84 -12.85
N ILE A 110 2.88 6.54 -13.04
CA ILE A 110 3.76 6.02 -14.09
C ILE A 110 3.00 5.31 -15.21
N SER A 111 3.60 5.22 -16.40
CA SER A 111 3.01 4.50 -17.53
C SER A 111 2.83 3.01 -17.21
N GLY A 112 1.62 2.49 -17.43
CA GLY A 112 1.23 1.12 -17.06
C GLY A 112 0.93 0.93 -15.57
N GLY A 113 1.12 1.97 -14.74
CA GLY A 113 0.78 2.00 -13.32
C GLY A 113 -0.58 2.65 -13.05
N ASN A 114 -0.91 2.82 -11.77
CA ASN A 114 -2.14 3.45 -11.33
C ASN A 114 -2.04 4.99 -11.42
N SER A 115 -3.10 5.70 -11.84
CA SER A 115 -3.11 7.18 -11.93
C SER A 115 -3.26 7.90 -10.58
N GLY A 116 -3.53 7.17 -9.50
CA GLY A 116 -4.03 7.68 -8.22
C GLY A 116 -5.57 7.80 -8.18
N ALA A 117 -6.26 7.48 -9.27
CA ALA A 117 -7.72 7.58 -9.40
C ALA A 117 -8.33 6.25 -9.87
N ARG A 118 -9.67 6.23 -10.01
CA ARG A 118 -10.43 5.04 -10.46
C ARG A 118 -10.11 4.65 -11.91
N GLU A 119 -10.42 3.41 -12.26
CA GLU A 119 -10.48 2.95 -13.64
C GLU A 119 -11.48 3.82 -14.42
N SER A 120 -11.08 4.35 -15.58
CA SER A 120 -11.75 5.38 -16.39
C SER A 120 -11.39 6.85 -16.10
N THR A 121 -10.61 7.17 -15.07
CA THR A 121 -10.03 8.52 -14.94
C THR A 121 -8.64 8.54 -15.58
N TYR A 122 -8.61 8.77 -16.89
CA TYR A 122 -7.38 8.97 -17.68
C TYR A 122 -6.90 10.43 -17.66
N THR A 123 -7.79 11.35 -17.33
CA THR A 123 -7.46 12.76 -17.15
C THR A 123 -6.90 12.95 -15.74
N ILE A 124 -5.58 13.05 -15.62
CA ILE A 124 -4.96 13.56 -14.40
C ILE A 124 -5.30 15.07 -14.37
N THR A 125 -6.15 15.51 -13.44
CA THR A 125 -6.48 16.94 -13.25
C THR A 125 -5.33 17.73 -12.63
N ILE A 126 -4.23 17.06 -12.30
CA ILE A 126 -2.96 17.60 -11.85
C ILE A 126 -1.96 17.41 -12.99
N GLU A 127 -1.37 18.50 -13.46
CA GLU A 127 -0.57 18.60 -14.69
C GLU A 127 0.58 17.55 -14.79
N ARG A 128 1.09 17.08 -13.65
CA ARG A 128 2.01 15.94 -13.50
C ARG A 128 2.29 15.72 -12.02
N LEU A 129 2.41 14.46 -11.57
CA LEU A 129 3.20 14.18 -10.36
C LEU A 129 4.68 14.37 -10.74
N PRO A 130 5.46 15.19 -10.01
CA PRO A 130 6.80 15.54 -10.42
C PRO A 130 7.79 14.40 -10.18
N GLY A 131 8.08 13.58 -11.21
CA GLY A 131 9.30 12.78 -11.24
C GLY A 131 9.20 11.41 -11.93
N ALA A 132 9.07 11.40 -13.25
CA ALA A 132 9.59 10.32 -14.09
C ALA A 132 10.50 10.97 -15.13
N GLY A 133 11.79 11.04 -14.78
CA GLY A 133 12.90 11.36 -15.66
C GLY A 133 13.85 10.17 -15.71
#